data_AF-A0A1H2P462-F1
#
_entry.id   AF-A0A1H2P462-F1
#
_cell.length_a   1.000
_cell.length_b   1.000
_cell.length_c   1.000
_cell.angle_alpha   90.00
_cell.angle_beta   90.00
_cell.angle_gamma   90.00
#
_symmetry.space_group_name_H-M   'P 1'
#
loop_
_entity.id
_entity.type
_entity.pdbx_description
1 polymer ?
#
loop_
_entity_poly.entity_id
_entity_poly.type
_entity_poly.pdbx_seq_one_letter_code
_entity_poly.pdbx_strand_id
1 'polypeptide(L)'
;MTASAEKYTRQILIDVQSLTPGLFTLRTTRDPGFRFRAGQFVRLGVTKSDGSLVWRAYSVVSSPFDEYLDFFSIVVPGGEFTSELSRLRVGDELLVERQATGFLTLDRFVDGRDLWLLGTGTGVAPFLSILQDFEVWERFERIVLVYSARQVRELAYQALIRELGEREYLAEHAHKLTYLPIVTREQHPGALNGRITTLIENGELERAAGVALTPEHSRVMICGNPQMIDDTRQLLKQRDMQLSLSRRPGQVAVENYW
;
A
#
# COMPACT_ATOMS: atom_id res chain seq x y z
N MET A 1 -12.27 -39.40 7.19
CA MET A 1 -11.35 -38.43 7.82
C MET A 1 -11.49 -37.13 7.05
N THR A 2 -12.13 -36.13 7.63
CA THR A 2 -12.32 -34.83 7.00
C THR A 2 -10.96 -34.17 6.84
N ALA A 3 -10.53 -33.95 5.60
CA ALA A 3 -9.39 -33.10 5.32
C ALA A 3 -9.74 -31.72 5.90
N SER A 4 -9.17 -31.39 7.05
CA SER A 4 -9.09 -30.01 7.52
C SER A 4 -8.39 -29.26 6.39
N ALA A 5 -9.13 -28.53 5.56
CA ALA A 5 -8.53 -27.72 4.51
C ALA A 5 -7.49 -26.83 5.19
N GLU A 6 -6.21 -27.03 4.87
CA GLU A 6 -5.14 -26.24 5.47
C GLU A 6 -5.50 -24.76 5.33
N LYS A 7 -5.48 -24.00 6.44
CA LYS A 7 -5.88 -22.58 6.49
C LYS A 7 -4.97 -21.67 5.67
N TYR A 8 -3.83 -22.19 5.22
CA TYR A 8 -2.82 -21.51 4.44
C TYR A 8 -2.31 -22.40 3.31
N THR A 9 -1.52 -21.81 2.44
CA THR A 9 -0.77 -22.46 1.36
C THR A 9 0.72 -22.18 1.55
N ARG A 10 1.58 -23.03 0.99
CA ARG A 10 3.03 -22.80 0.93
C ARG A 10 3.34 -22.21 -0.43
N GLN A 11 3.84 -20.98 -0.46
CA GLN A 11 4.29 -20.32 -1.67
C GLN A 11 5.80 -20.28 -1.70
N ILE A 12 6.38 -20.39 -2.89
CA ILE A 12 7.84 -20.36 -3.06
C ILE A 12 8.26 -18.94 -3.38
N LEU A 13 9.30 -18.44 -2.71
CA LEU A 13 9.94 -17.18 -3.06
C LEU A 13 10.64 -17.32 -4.41
N ILE A 14 10.25 -16.49 -5.37
CA ILE A 14 10.81 -16.46 -6.72
C ILE A 14 11.69 -15.22 -6.95
N ASP A 15 11.52 -14.16 -6.15
CA ASP A 15 12.44 -13.01 -6.13
C ASP A 15 12.50 -12.39 -4.72
N VAL A 16 13.68 -11.86 -4.37
CA VAL A 16 13.94 -11.13 -3.11
C VAL A 16 14.90 -9.99 -3.41
N GLN A 17 14.43 -8.75 -3.31
CA GLN A 17 15.25 -7.57 -3.57
C GLN A 17 15.48 -6.76 -2.30
N SER A 18 16.72 -6.65 -1.86
CA SER A 18 17.10 -5.69 -0.82
C SER A 18 17.23 -4.30 -1.43
N LEU A 19 16.46 -3.34 -0.89
CA LEU A 19 16.49 -1.94 -1.31
C LEU A 19 17.43 -1.11 -0.43
N THR A 20 17.33 -1.33 0.89
CA THR A 20 18.23 -0.79 1.91
C THR A 20 18.45 -1.87 2.98
N PRO A 21 19.36 -1.69 3.95
CA PRO A 21 19.52 -2.65 5.05
C PRO A 21 18.22 -2.93 5.84
N GLY A 22 17.26 -2.00 5.81
CA GLY A 22 15.99 -2.11 6.53
C GLY A 22 14.75 -2.26 5.64
N LEU A 23 14.89 -2.37 4.31
CA LEU A 23 13.77 -2.43 3.36
C LEU A 23 14.04 -3.45 2.27
N PHE A 24 13.06 -4.30 2.00
CA PHE A 24 13.16 -5.31 0.96
C PHE A 24 11.78 -5.67 0.39
N THR A 25 11.77 -6.18 -0.83
CA THR A 25 10.59 -6.72 -1.50
C THR A 25 10.71 -8.24 -1.59
N LEU A 26 9.57 -8.90 -1.66
CA LEU A 26 9.45 -10.35 -1.80
C LEU A 26 8.44 -10.63 -2.90
N ARG A 27 8.77 -11.54 -3.81
CA ARG A 27 7.83 -12.12 -4.75
C ARG A 27 7.68 -13.60 -4.50
N THR A 28 6.46 -14.08 -4.40
CA THR A 28 6.16 -15.51 -4.29
C THR A 28 5.35 -16.02 -5.47
N THR A 29 5.33 -17.34 -5.65
CA THR A 29 4.26 -18.01 -6.39
C THR A 29 2.89 -17.65 -5.79
N ARG A 30 1.83 -17.92 -6.55
CA ARG A 30 0.44 -17.73 -6.12
C ARG A 30 -0.34 -19.04 -6.25
N ASP A 31 -1.09 -19.39 -5.20
CA ASP A 31 -2.08 -20.47 -5.30
C ASP A 31 -3.14 -20.10 -6.36
N PRO A 32 -3.43 -20.95 -7.36
CA PRO A 32 -4.38 -20.63 -8.42
C PRO A 32 -5.81 -20.33 -7.95
N GLY A 33 -6.18 -20.77 -6.73
CA GLY A 33 -7.46 -20.48 -6.09
C GLY A 33 -7.44 -19.23 -5.21
N PHE A 34 -6.28 -18.61 -4.96
CA PHE A 34 -6.18 -17.41 -4.13
C PHE A 34 -6.77 -16.19 -4.85
N ARG A 35 -7.71 -15.51 -4.19
CA ARG A 35 -8.39 -14.31 -4.69
C ARG A 35 -8.33 -13.23 -3.62
N PHE A 36 -8.13 -12.00 -4.05
CA PHE A 36 -8.12 -10.82 -3.20
C PHE A 36 -8.62 -9.61 -4.00
N ARG A 37 -9.02 -8.55 -3.30
CA ARG A 37 -9.31 -7.23 -3.90
C ARG A 37 -8.09 -6.33 -3.76
N ALA A 38 -7.84 -5.49 -4.76
CA ALA A 38 -6.74 -4.53 -4.70
C ALA A 38 -6.85 -3.66 -3.43
N GLY A 39 -5.72 -3.51 -2.73
CA GLY A 39 -5.63 -2.82 -1.45
C GLY A 39 -5.84 -3.69 -0.20
N GLN A 40 -6.18 -4.97 -0.36
CA GLN A 40 -6.24 -5.92 0.76
C GLN A 40 -4.86 -6.40 1.23
N PHE A 41 -4.84 -6.98 2.44
CA PHE A 41 -3.71 -7.68 3.01
C PHE A 41 -4.01 -9.16 3.25
N VAL A 42 -2.95 -9.94 3.38
CA VAL A 42 -3.01 -11.35 3.77
C VAL A 42 -2.05 -11.59 4.93
N ARG A 43 -2.31 -12.60 5.76
CA ARG A 43 -1.34 -13.00 6.79
C ARG A 43 -0.30 -13.93 6.18
N LEU A 44 0.95 -13.53 6.34
CA LEU A 44 2.13 -14.31 5.99
C LEU A 44 2.64 -15.01 7.23
N GLY A 45 3.12 -16.25 7.07
CA GLY A 45 3.66 -17.08 8.13
C GLY A 45 5.09 -17.51 7.84
N VAL A 46 5.93 -17.47 8.86
CA VAL A 46 7.32 -17.97 8.83
C VAL A 46 7.53 -18.96 9.97
N THR A 47 8.37 -19.95 9.74
CA THR A 47 8.77 -20.94 10.74
C THR A 47 10.03 -20.47 11.46
N LYS A 48 9.97 -20.33 12.78
CA LYS A 48 11.13 -20.02 13.62
C LYS A 48 12.05 -21.23 13.75
N SER A 49 13.28 -20.99 14.21
CA SER A 49 14.27 -22.05 14.46
C SER A 49 13.83 -23.10 15.49
N ASP A 50 12.89 -22.77 16.38
CA ASP A 50 12.28 -23.69 17.35
C ASP A 50 11.08 -24.48 16.78
N GLY A 51 10.77 -24.30 15.49
CA GLY A 51 9.64 -24.93 14.80
C GLY A 51 8.29 -24.23 14.98
N SER A 52 8.21 -23.16 15.78
CA SER A 52 6.96 -22.40 15.96
C SER A 52 6.66 -21.51 14.75
N LEU A 53 5.37 -21.29 14.48
CA LEU A 53 4.91 -20.41 13.40
C LEU A 53 4.58 -19.02 13.94
N VAL A 54 5.13 -17.98 13.30
CA VAL A 54 4.76 -16.59 13.56
C VAL A 54 4.10 -16.01 12.33
N TRP A 55 3.03 -15.24 12.55
CA TRP A 55 2.19 -14.69 11.49
C TRP A 55 2.09 -13.17 11.57
N ARG A 56 2.13 -12.48 10.44
CA ARG A 56 1.92 -11.02 10.35
C ARG A 56 1.15 -10.65 9.10
N ALA A 57 0.36 -9.58 9.19
CA ALA A 57 -0.38 -9.03 8.06
C ALA A 57 0.55 -8.27 7.12
N TYR A 58 0.41 -8.49 5.82
CA TYR A 58 1.11 -7.78 4.76
C TYR A 58 0.14 -7.44 3.63
N SER A 59 0.05 -6.15 3.30
CA SER A 59 -0.68 -5.70 2.11
C SER A 59 -0.04 -6.31 0.86
N VAL A 60 -0.88 -6.81 -0.04
CA VAL A 60 -0.43 -7.33 -1.33
C VAL A 60 -0.09 -6.14 -2.22
N VAL A 61 1.10 -6.14 -2.83
CA VAL A 61 1.57 -5.08 -3.73
C VAL A 61 1.15 -5.36 -5.17
N SER A 62 1.18 -6.64 -5.59
CA SER A 62 0.86 -7.04 -6.96
C SER A 62 -0.62 -6.85 -7.30
N SER A 63 -0.93 -6.92 -8.59
CA SER A 63 -2.29 -6.85 -9.10
C SER A 63 -3.10 -8.09 -8.68
N PRO A 64 -4.42 -7.97 -8.40
CA PRO A 64 -5.31 -9.12 -8.27
C PRO A 64 -5.29 -10.09 -9.45
N PHE A 65 -4.80 -9.65 -10.61
CA PHE A 65 -4.70 -10.41 -11.85
C PHE A 65 -3.32 -11.03 -12.12
N ASP A 66 -2.29 -10.71 -11.32
CA ASP A 66 -0.95 -11.28 -11.50
C ASP A 66 -0.88 -12.75 -11.05
N GLU A 67 -0.06 -13.56 -11.71
CA GLU A 67 0.17 -14.98 -11.34
C GLU A 67 1.14 -15.16 -10.15
N TYR A 68 1.56 -14.04 -9.54
CA TYR A 68 2.47 -13.99 -8.40
C TYR A 68 1.96 -13.03 -7.32
N LEU A 69 2.52 -13.12 -6.12
CA LEU A 69 2.23 -12.20 -5.03
C LEU A 69 3.50 -11.40 -4.68
N ASP A 70 3.39 -10.07 -4.73
CA ASP A 70 4.44 -9.18 -4.26
C ASP A 70 4.11 -8.63 -2.87
N PHE A 71 5.13 -8.54 -2.01
CA PHE A 71 5.05 -7.97 -0.67
C PHE A 71 6.20 -6.99 -0.44
N PHE A 72 5.96 -5.98 0.38
CA PHE A 72 6.95 -4.97 0.75
C PHE A 72 7.14 -4.95 2.26
N SER A 73 8.37 -5.21 2.73
CA SER A 73 8.67 -5.35 4.15
C SER A 73 9.75 -4.39 4.62
N ILE A 74 9.58 -3.93 5.85
CA ILE A 74 10.66 -3.38 6.67
C ILE A 74 11.33 -4.48 7.48
N VAL A 75 12.57 -4.26 7.89
CA VAL A 75 13.22 -5.03 8.96
C VAL A 75 13.01 -4.28 10.27
N VAL A 76 12.25 -4.87 11.20
CA VAL A 76 12.11 -4.35 12.56
C VAL A 76 13.19 -4.98 13.44
N PRO A 77 14.12 -4.19 14.03
CA PRO A 77 15.12 -4.74 14.95
C PRO A 77 14.48 -5.49 16.11
N GLY A 78 14.88 -6.74 16.31
CA GLY A 78 14.30 -7.62 17.35
C GLY A 78 12.88 -8.11 17.06
N GLY A 79 12.31 -7.82 15.89
CA GLY A 79 10.98 -8.29 15.51
C GLY A 79 10.99 -9.77 15.16
N GLU A 80 10.18 -10.58 15.86
CA GLU A 80 10.16 -12.03 15.68
C GLU A 80 9.87 -12.48 14.25
N PHE A 81 8.96 -11.78 13.55
CA PHE A 81 8.58 -12.13 12.18
C PHE A 81 9.61 -11.65 11.16
N THR A 82 9.94 -10.35 11.18
CA THR A 82 10.82 -9.74 10.18
C THR A 82 12.25 -10.25 10.26
N SER A 83 12.69 -10.71 11.44
CA SER A 83 14.00 -11.35 11.60
C SER A 83 14.09 -12.64 10.78
N GLU A 84 13.07 -13.50 10.85
CA GLU A 84 13.04 -14.72 10.05
C GLU A 84 12.76 -14.42 8.57
N LEU A 85 11.82 -13.51 8.29
CA LEU A 85 11.47 -13.14 6.91
C LEU A 85 12.69 -12.60 6.13
N SER A 86 13.54 -11.79 6.77
CA SER A 86 14.74 -11.21 6.14
C SER A 86 15.84 -12.24 5.82
N ARG A 87 15.77 -13.43 6.41
CA ARG A 87 16.71 -14.54 6.15
C ARG A 87 16.30 -15.39 4.96
N LEU A 88 15.03 -15.35 4.57
CA LEU A 88 14.53 -16.11 3.43
C LEU A 88 15.22 -15.69 2.13
N ARG A 89 15.36 -16.65 1.22
CA ARG A 89 15.98 -16.52 -0.10
C ARG A 89 15.06 -17.10 -1.16
N VAL A 90 15.39 -16.84 -2.42
CA VAL A 90 14.72 -17.49 -3.56
C VAL A 90 14.80 -19.00 -3.39
N GLY A 91 13.67 -19.68 -3.57
CA GLY A 91 13.49 -21.11 -3.35
C GLY A 91 12.91 -21.48 -1.97
N ASP A 92 12.96 -20.57 -0.98
CA ASP A 92 12.39 -20.85 0.34
C ASP A 92 10.86 -20.73 0.35
N GLU A 93 10.23 -21.42 1.31
CA GLU A 93 8.79 -21.37 1.53
C GLU A 93 8.37 -20.16 2.37
N LEU A 94 7.28 -19.52 1.95
CA LEU A 94 6.52 -18.54 2.71
C LEU A 94 5.07 -19.01 2.85
N LEU A 95 4.55 -19.06 4.08
CA LEU A 95 3.16 -19.45 4.30
C LEU A 95 2.24 -18.29 4.00
N VAL A 96 1.16 -18.52 3.25
CA VAL A 96 0.17 -17.50 2.89
C VAL A 96 -1.22 -17.99 3.27
N GLU A 97 -1.90 -17.30 4.18
CA GLU A 97 -3.30 -17.62 4.51
C GLU A 97 -4.19 -17.59 3.27
N ARG A 98 -5.16 -18.51 3.19
CA ARG A 98 -6.03 -18.62 1.99
C ARG A 98 -6.99 -17.46 1.80
N GLN A 99 -7.23 -16.67 2.86
CA GLN A 99 -8.19 -15.58 2.86
C GLN A 99 -7.47 -14.23 3.00
N ALA A 100 -7.57 -13.40 1.97
CA ALA A 100 -7.24 -11.99 2.08
C ALA A 100 -8.32 -11.25 2.88
N THR A 101 -7.90 -10.25 3.65
CA THR A 101 -8.75 -9.41 4.49
C THR A 101 -8.33 -7.95 4.36
N GLY A 102 -9.04 -7.06 5.03
CA GLY A 102 -8.76 -5.63 4.94
C GLY A 102 -9.81 -4.89 4.14
N PHE A 103 -9.88 -3.61 4.44
CA PHE A 103 -10.99 -2.74 4.09
C PHE A 103 -10.53 -1.48 3.37
N LEU A 104 -9.23 -1.36 3.11
CA LEU A 104 -8.63 -0.30 2.32
C LEU A 104 -8.81 -0.62 0.83
N THR A 105 -10.07 -0.81 0.41
CA THR A 105 -10.49 -1.07 -0.98
C THR A 105 -11.36 0.07 -1.48
N LEU A 106 -11.52 0.17 -2.81
CA LEU A 106 -12.34 1.23 -3.42
C LEU A 106 -13.83 1.13 -3.09
N ASP A 107 -14.31 -0.04 -2.61
CA ASP A 107 -15.69 -0.23 -2.13
C ASP A 107 -16.05 0.67 -0.94
N ARG A 108 -15.05 1.29 -0.30
CA ARG A 108 -15.27 2.26 0.77
C ARG A 108 -15.92 3.54 0.30
N PHE A 109 -15.89 3.83 -0.99
CA PHE A 109 -16.42 5.06 -1.54
C PHE A 109 -17.55 4.75 -2.50
N VAL A 110 -18.67 5.42 -2.32
CA VAL A 110 -19.87 5.29 -3.18
C VAL A 110 -19.81 6.26 -4.37
N ASP A 111 -18.98 7.30 -4.25
CA ASP A 111 -18.86 8.44 -5.14
C ASP A 111 -17.49 9.10 -4.95
N GLY A 112 -17.30 10.26 -5.57
CA GLY A 112 -16.07 11.05 -5.51
C GLY A 112 -15.40 11.14 -6.87
N ARG A 113 -14.64 12.21 -7.06
CA ARG A 113 -13.98 12.54 -8.34
C ARG A 113 -12.48 12.32 -8.26
N ASP A 114 -11.88 12.74 -7.14
CA ASP A 114 -10.44 12.79 -6.93
C ASP A 114 -10.05 11.79 -5.83
N LEU A 115 -9.23 10.80 -6.16
CA LEU A 115 -8.71 9.82 -5.21
C LEU A 115 -7.34 10.24 -4.71
N TRP A 116 -7.17 10.35 -3.40
CA TRP A 116 -5.90 10.64 -2.74
C TRP A 116 -5.40 9.42 -2.00
N LEU A 117 -4.21 8.95 -2.35
CA LEU A 117 -3.55 7.76 -1.78
C LEU A 117 -2.35 8.22 -0.95
N LEU A 118 -2.51 8.32 0.37
CA LEU A 118 -1.51 8.88 1.30
C LEU A 118 -0.74 7.77 2.01
N GLY A 119 0.43 7.42 1.47
CA GLY A 119 1.27 6.33 1.95
C GLY A 119 2.56 6.80 2.63
N THR A 120 2.90 6.19 3.78
CA THR A 120 4.23 6.34 4.39
C THR A 120 4.98 5.01 4.44
N GLY A 121 6.25 5.00 4.01
CA GLY A 121 7.08 3.80 4.03
C GLY A 121 6.43 2.62 3.31
N THR A 122 6.29 1.47 3.98
CA THR A 122 5.63 0.28 3.41
C THR A 122 4.12 0.43 3.22
N GLY A 123 3.49 1.46 3.79
CA GLY A 123 2.08 1.79 3.60
C GLY A 123 1.70 2.18 2.17
N VAL A 124 2.67 2.30 1.26
CA VAL A 124 2.40 2.46 -0.18
C VAL A 124 1.89 1.17 -0.83
N ALA A 125 2.18 -0.01 -0.25
CA ALA A 125 1.88 -1.31 -0.83
C ALA A 125 0.42 -1.49 -1.29
N PRO A 126 -0.63 -1.23 -0.48
CA PRO A 126 -2.00 -1.41 -0.94
C PRO A 126 -2.34 -0.48 -2.12
N PHE A 127 -1.73 0.70 -2.18
CA PHE A 127 -1.96 1.66 -3.26
C PHE A 127 -1.33 1.22 -4.58
N LEU A 128 -0.18 0.57 -4.53
CA LEU A 128 0.43 -0.03 -5.72
C LEU A 128 -0.44 -1.16 -6.29
N SER A 129 -1.12 -1.93 -5.45
CA SER A 129 -2.09 -2.92 -5.90
C SER A 129 -3.31 -2.25 -6.55
N ILE A 130 -3.87 -1.22 -5.91
CA ILE A 130 -5.00 -0.44 -6.44
C ILE A 130 -4.68 0.19 -7.79
N LEU A 131 -3.50 0.78 -7.95
CA LEU A 131 -3.08 1.46 -9.18
C LEU A 131 -2.85 0.51 -10.36
N GLN A 132 -2.64 -0.78 -10.10
CA GLN A 132 -2.51 -1.79 -11.14
C GLN A 132 -3.85 -2.37 -11.60
N ASP A 133 -4.93 -2.12 -10.85
CA ASP A 133 -6.30 -2.51 -11.19
C ASP A 133 -6.96 -1.43 -12.05
N PHE A 134 -7.60 -1.82 -13.16
CA PHE A 134 -8.25 -0.87 -14.08
C PHE A 134 -9.40 -0.10 -13.42
N GLU A 135 -10.07 -0.71 -12.42
CA GLU A 135 -11.24 -0.13 -11.76
C GLU A 135 -10.96 1.29 -11.21
N VAL A 136 -9.77 1.55 -10.67
CA VAL A 136 -9.44 2.87 -10.12
C VAL A 136 -9.40 3.95 -11.21
N TRP A 137 -8.95 3.59 -12.41
CA TRP A 137 -8.79 4.50 -13.53
C TRP A 137 -10.11 4.80 -14.22
N GLU A 138 -11.06 3.88 -14.18
CA GLU A 138 -12.43 4.13 -14.63
C GLU A 138 -13.18 5.03 -13.64
N ARG A 139 -13.05 4.76 -12.35
CA ARG A 139 -13.87 5.39 -11.31
C ARG A 139 -13.51 6.85 -11.01
N PHE A 140 -12.24 7.22 -11.13
CA PHE A 140 -11.76 8.54 -10.71
C PHE A 140 -11.27 9.36 -11.90
N GLU A 141 -11.48 10.67 -11.85
CA GLU A 141 -10.95 11.60 -12.85
C GLU A 141 -9.51 11.99 -12.54
N ARG A 142 -9.15 12.01 -11.26
CA ARG A 142 -7.80 12.30 -10.77
C ARG A 142 -7.41 11.31 -9.69
N ILE A 143 -6.18 10.85 -9.75
CA ILE A 143 -5.57 9.96 -8.77
C ILE A 143 -4.28 10.61 -8.31
N VAL A 144 -4.16 10.91 -7.02
CA VAL A 144 -2.96 11.51 -6.44
C VAL A 144 -2.30 10.48 -5.53
N LEU A 145 -1.16 9.94 -5.97
CA LEU A 145 -0.33 9.07 -5.14
C LEU A 145 0.69 9.92 -4.38
N VAL A 146 0.54 10.00 -3.07
CA VAL A 146 1.48 10.65 -2.17
C VAL A 146 2.29 9.58 -1.44
N TYR A 147 3.59 9.53 -1.71
CA TYR A 147 4.48 8.54 -1.10
C TYR A 147 5.58 9.20 -0.29
N SER A 148 5.46 9.14 1.04
CA SER A 148 6.41 9.74 1.97
C SER A 148 7.39 8.72 2.54
N ALA A 149 8.68 9.06 2.48
CA ALA A 149 9.77 8.32 3.12
C ALA A 149 10.73 9.28 3.86
N ARG A 150 11.71 8.73 4.59
CA ARG A 150 12.70 9.56 5.29
C ARG A 150 13.75 10.05 4.31
N GLN A 151 14.20 9.17 3.43
CA GLN A 151 15.24 9.42 2.43
C GLN A 151 14.79 8.91 1.06
N VAL A 152 15.32 9.50 -0.02
CA VAL A 152 14.97 9.15 -1.40
C VAL A 152 15.20 7.68 -1.70
N ARG A 153 16.25 7.08 -1.14
CA ARG A 153 16.57 5.65 -1.31
C ARG A 153 15.54 4.70 -0.70
N GLU A 154 14.66 5.20 0.16
CA GLU A 154 13.56 4.42 0.75
C GLU A 154 12.27 4.48 -0.09
N LEU A 155 12.24 5.31 -1.15
CA LEU A 155 11.12 5.34 -2.11
C LEU A 155 11.22 4.11 -3.02
N ALA A 156 10.56 3.03 -2.62
CA ALA A 156 10.50 1.79 -3.39
C ALA A 156 9.61 1.91 -4.63
N TYR A 157 9.64 0.90 -5.51
CA TYR A 157 8.72 0.75 -6.65
C TYR A 157 8.65 1.95 -7.62
N GLN A 158 9.71 2.77 -7.71
CA GLN A 158 9.74 3.92 -8.61
C GLN A 158 9.59 3.53 -10.09
N ALA A 159 10.18 2.39 -10.48
CA ALA A 159 10.04 1.83 -11.83
C ALA A 159 8.57 1.49 -12.11
N LEU A 160 7.95 0.69 -11.24
CA LEU A 160 6.53 0.34 -11.34
C LEU A 160 5.64 1.58 -11.44
N ILE A 161 5.80 2.57 -10.56
CA ILE A 161 4.97 3.79 -10.55
C ILE A 161 5.08 4.55 -11.88
N ARG A 162 6.28 4.66 -12.45
CA ARG A 162 6.50 5.30 -13.75
C ARG A 162 5.88 4.48 -14.89
N GLU A 163 6.08 3.17 -14.87
CA GLU A 163 5.60 2.25 -15.90
C GLU A 163 4.07 2.11 -15.93
N LEU A 164 3.35 2.44 -14.84
CA LEU A 164 1.88 2.41 -14.82
C LEU A 164 1.26 3.19 -15.99
N GLY A 165 1.78 4.37 -16.31
CA GLY A 165 1.30 5.19 -17.42
C GLY A 165 1.71 4.69 -18.81
N GLU A 166 2.64 3.74 -18.88
CA GLU A 166 3.16 3.16 -20.13
C GLU A 166 2.47 1.84 -20.48
N ARG A 167 1.71 1.25 -19.54
CA ARG A 167 0.95 0.02 -19.79
C ARG A 167 -0.14 0.28 -20.82
N GLU A 168 -0.22 -0.59 -21.83
CA GLU A 168 -1.16 -0.45 -22.95
C GLU A 168 -2.62 -0.21 -22.49
N TYR A 169 -3.08 -0.94 -21.47
CA TYR A 169 -4.44 -0.83 -20.93
C TYR A 169 -4.66 0.41 -20.04
N LEU A 170 -3.61 1.16 -19.69
CA LEU A 170 -3.68 2.38 -18.86
C LEU A 170 -3.23 3.64 -19.61
N ALA A 171 -2.61 3.51 -20.78
CA ALA A 171 -1.96 4.61 -21.48
C ALA A 171 -2.90 5.81 -21.72
N GLU A 172 -4.15 5.55 -22.10
CA GLU A 172 -5.16 6.59 -22.31
C GLU A 172 -5.58 7.30 -21.01
N HIS A 173 -5.41 6.65 -19.87
CA HIS A 173 -5.75 7.16 -18.54
C HIS A 173 -4.53 7.69 -17.76
N ALA A 174 -3.31 7.56 -18.29
CA ALA A 174 -2.08 7.93 -17.60
C ALA A 174 -2.08 9.39 -17.09
N HIS A 175 -2.72 10.29 -17.84
CA HIS A 175 -2.88 11.70 -17.47
C HIS A 175 -3.66 11.94 -16.16
N LYS A 176 -4.38 10.93 -15.66
CA LYS A 176 -5.14 11.01 -14.40
C LYS A 176 -4.26 10.87 -13.16
N LEU A 177 -3.07 10.27 -13.27
CA LEU A 177 -2.20 10.00 -12.13
C LEU A 177 -1.20 11.13 -11.89
N THR A 178 -1.25 11.72 -10.70
CA THR A 178 -0.24 12.63 -10.17
C THR A 178 0.56 11.90 -9.09
N TYR A 179 1.85 11.70 -9.31
CA TYR A 179 2.76 11.12 -8.32
C TYR A 179 3.53 12.20 -7.55
N LEU A 180 3.40 12.22 -6.23
CA LEU A 180 4.05 13.16 -5.32
C LEU A 180 4.95 12.40 -4.32
N PRO A 181 6.24 12.20 -4.63
CA PRO A 181 7.19 11.72 -3.64
C PRO A 181 7.46 12.79 -2.59
N ILE A 182 7.51 12.38 -1.33
CA ILE A 182 7.87 13.23 -0.19
C ILE A 182 9.08 12.63 0.51
N VAL A 183 10.10 13.45 0.76
CA VAL A 183 11.29 13.05 1.53
C VAL A 183 11.43 13.95 2.75
N THR A 184 11.47 13.36 3.95
CA THR A 184 11.35 14.13 5.19
C THR A 184 12.68 14.52 5.85
N ARG A 185 13.81 13.88 5.48
CA ARG A 185 15.13 14.09 6.12
C ARG A 185 16.24 14.56 5.18
N GLU A 186 15.92 14.82 3.92
CA GLU A 186 16.85 15.41 2.95
C GLU A 186 16.07 16.18 1.87
N GLN A 187 16.78 17.07 1.17
CA GLN A 187 16.27 17.76 0.00
C GLN A 187 16.58 16.91 -1.24
N HIS A 188 15.61 16.74 -2.13
CA HIS A 188 15.79 16.00 -3.36
C HIS A 188 14.99 16.66 -4.50
N PRO A 189 15.60 16.96 -5.66
CA PRO A 189 14.88 17.49 -6.81
C PRO A 189 13.70 16.58 -7.21
N GLY A 190 12.54 17.17 -7.44
CA GLY A 190 11.33 16.44 -7.80
C GLY A 190 10.59 15.75 -6.64
N ALA A 191 11.03 15.94 -5.40
CA ALA A 191 10.30 15.52 -4.21
C ALA A 191 9.93 16.73 -3.34
N LEU A 192 8.77 16.66 -2.70
CA LEU A 192 8.38 17.62 -1.66
C LEU A 192 9.17 17.33 -0.37
N ASN A 193 9.44 18.36 0.41
CA ASN A 193 10.15 18.22 1.69
C ASN A 193 9.22 18.57 2.86
N GLY A 194 9.02 17.61 3.78
CA GLY A 194 8.14 17.80 4.93
C GLY A 194 7.35 16.54 5.26
N ARG A 195 6.44 16.63 6.23
CA ARG A 195 5.46 15.56 6.52
C ARG A 195 4.17 15.83 5.76
N ILE A 196 3.44 14.76 5.42
CA ILE A 196 2.13 14.86 4.73
C ILE A 196 1.22 15.86 5.42
N THR A 197 1.12 15.80 6.76
CA THR A 197 0.27 16.70 7.56
C THR A 197 0.64 18.16 7.38
N THR A 198 1.91 18.51 7.56
CA THR A 198 2.41 19.89 7.37
C THR A 198 2.16 20.41 5.96
N LEU A 199 2.34 19.55 4.95
CA LEU A 199 2.11 19.91 3.54
C LEU A 199 0.63 20.10 3.21
N ILE A 200 -0.28 19.43 3.93
CA ILE A 200 -1.71 19.70 3.83
C ILE A 200 -2.04 21.02 4.55
N GLU A 201 -1.54 21.24 5.77
CA GLU A 201 -1.82 22.45 6.57
C GLU A 201 -1.38 23.73 5.86
N ASN A 202 -0.21 23.73 5.24
CA ASN A 202 0.33 24.89 4.52
C ASN A 202 -0.17 24.99 3.05
N GLY A 203 -0.99 24.04 2.61
CA GLY A 203 -1.57 23.95 1.26
C GLY A 203 -0.57 23.56 0.15
N GLU A 204 0.66 23.20 0.47
CA GLU A 204 1.68 22.83 -0.51
C GLU A 204 1.36 21.52 -1.23
N LEU A 205 0.76 20.56 -0.52
CA LEU A 205 0.37 19.28 -1.10
C LEU A 205 -0.70 19.49 -2.19
N GLU A 206 -1.72 20.30 -1.93
CA GLU A 206 -2.79 20.62 -2.88
C GLU A 206 -2.26 21.43 -4.07
N ARG A 207 -1.37 22.40 -3.83
CA ARG A 207 -0.70 23.15 -4.90
C ARG A 207 0.14 22.24 -5.80
N ALA A 208 0.90 21.32 -5.23
CA ALA A 208 1.72 20.38 -5.99
C ALA A 208 0.86 19.36 -6.76
N ALA A 209 -0.27 18.94 -6.18
CA ALA A 209 -1.22 18.04 -6.85
C ALA A 209 -2.03 18.73 -7.96
N GLY A 210 -2.17 20.05 -7.91
CA GLY A 210 -3.07 20.81 -8.78
C GLY A 210 -4.55 20.53 -8.50
N VAL A 211 -4.89 19.98 -7.33
CA VAL A 211 -6.27 19.66 -6.94
C VAL A 211 -6.46 19.91 -5.44
N ALA A 212 -7.62 20.44 -5.07
CA ALA A 212 -7.96 20.74 -3.69
C ALA A 212 -8.53 19.51 -2.96
N LEU A 213 -8.27 19.41 -1.66
CA LEU A 213 -8.84 18.42 -0.75
C LEU A 213 -10.16 18.95 -0.20
N THR A 214 -11.27 18.57 -0.84
CA THR A 214 -12.63 18.98 -0.44
C THR A 214 -13.54 17.77 -0.18
N PRO A 215 -14.48 17.86 0.78
CA PRO A 215 -15.35 16.74 1.13
C PRO A 215 -16.26 16.29 -0.03
N GLU A 216 -16.63 17.20 -0.92
CA GLU A 216 -17.49 16.91 -2.08
C GLU A 216 -16.78 15.99 -3.06
N HIS A 217 -15.53 16.32 -3.42
CA HIS A 217 -14.84 15.67 -4.54
C HIS A 217 -13.79 14.65 -4.11
N SER A 218 -13.16 14.82 -2.95
CA SER A 218 -12.00 14.03 -2.54
C SER A 218 -12.39 12.76 -1.79
N ARG A 219 -11.79 11.64 -2.17
CA ARG A 219 -11.78 10.39 -1.41
C ARG A 219 -10.35 10.10 -1.02
N VAL A 220 -10.08 9.87 0.26
CA VAL A 220 -8.74 9.81 0.82
C VAL A 220 -8.51 8.45 1.45
N MET A 221 -7.50 7.73 0.98
CA MET A 221 -7.02 6.49 1.57
C MET A 221 -5.70 6.76 2.26
N ILE A 222 -5.56 6.34 3.52
CA ILE A 222 -4.38 6.63 4.35
C ILE A 222 -3.79 5.34 4.88
N CYS A 223 -2.49 5.14 4.69
CA CYS A 223 -1.83 3.92 5.13
C CYS A 223 -0.35 4.14 5.52
N GLY A 224 0.09 3.43 6.56
CA GLY A 224 1.47 3.44 7.06
C GLY A 224 1.57 3.77 8.55
N ASN A 225 2.41 4.76 8.92
CA ASN A 225 2.70 5.08 10.31
C ASN A 225 1.45 5.53 11.08
N PRO A 226 1.14 4.94 12.26
CA PRO A 226 -0.07 5.27 13.03
C PRO A 226 -0.21 6.74 13.41
N GLN A 227 0.89 7.41 13.77
CA GLN A 227 0.86 8.84 14.09
C GLN A 227 0.48 9.67 12.86
N MET A 228 1.03 9.35 11.69
CA MET A 228 0.65 10.03 10.45
C MET A 228 -0.83 9.84 10.15
N ILE A 229 -1.35 8.62 10.34
CA ILE A 229 -2.76 8.31 10.12
C ILE A 229 -3.66 9.13 11.05
N ASP A 230 -3.36 9.14 12.34
CA ASP A 230 -4.17 9.85 13.34
C ASP A 230 -4.14 11.37 13.13
N ASP A 231 -2.94 11.95 12.90
CA ASP A 231 -2.79 13.38 12.64
C ASP A 231 -3.54 13.79 11.36
N THR A 232 -3.40 13.00 10.29
CA THR A 232 -4.07 13.29 9.00
C THR A 232 -5.59 13.16 9.15
N ARG A 233 -6.09 12.16 9.87
CA ARG A 233 -7.53 12.02 10.14
C ARG A 233 -8.08 13.21 10.92
N GLN A 234 -7.35 13.71 11.92
CA GLN A 234 -7.77 14.88 12.70
C GLN A 234 -7.84 16.12 11.82
N LEU A 235 -6.84 16.33 10.96
CA LEU A 235 -6.83 17.43 10.01
C LEU A 235 -8.00 17.34 9.03
N LEU A 236 -8.20 16.19 8.39
CA LEU A 236 -9.29 16.00 7.42
C LEU A 236 -10.66 16.17 8.06
N LYS A 237 -10.82 15.77 9.34
CA LYS A 237 -12.04 16.01 10.10
C LYS A 237 -12.34 17.50 10.31
N GLN A 238 -11.33 18.34 10.45
CA GLN A 238 -11.50 19.81 10.51
C GLN A 238 -11.93 20.40 9.15
N ARG A 239 -11.76 19.64 8.06
CA ARG A 239 -12.23 19.97 6.71
C ARG A 239 -13.49 19.19 6.33
N ASP A 240 -14.30 18.81 7.31
CA ASP A 240 -15.57 18.07 7.17
C ASP A 240 -15.49 16.69 6.48
N MET A 241 -14.28 16.14 6.32
CA MET A 241 -14.08 14.79 5.78
C MET A 241 -14.09 13.76 6.92
N GLN A 242 -15.01 12.81 6.83
CA GLN A 242 -15.23 11.79 7.86
C GLN A 242 -14.77 10.41 7.41
N LEU A 243 -14.52 9.52 8.37
CA LEU A 243 -14.25 8.12 8.07
C LEU A 243 -15.43 7.46 7.36
N SER A 244 -15.13 6.70 6.32
CA SER A 244 -16.09 5.84 5.64
C SER A 244 -16.25 4.53 6.40
N LEU A 245 -17.45 4.32 6.93
CA LEU A 245 -17.86 3.11 7.63
C LEU A 245 -18.88 2.36 6.79
N SER A 246 -19.01 1.05 6.99
CA SER A 246 -19.89 0.21 6.15
C SER A 246 -21.37 0.61 6.18
N ARG A 247 -21.82 1.32 7.22
CA ARG A 247 -23.19 1.86 7.35
C ARG A 247 -23.28 3.37 7.20
N ARG A 248 -22.14 4.07 7.08
CA ARG A 248 -22.06 5.52 6.98
C ARG A 248 -20.93 5.87 6.01
N PRO A 249 -21.25 6.02 4.72
CA PRO A 249 -20.28 6.46 3.73
C PRO A 249 -19.62 7.77 4.18
N GLY A 250 -18.32 7.86 3.94
CA GLY A 250 -17.50 9.02 4.25
C GLY A 250 -16.39 9.15 3.22
N GLN A 251 -15.54 10.13 3.41
CA GLN A 251 -14.49 10.49 2.46
C GLN A 251 -13.17 9.80 2.76
N VAL A 252 -12.98 9.27 3.97
CA VAL A 252 -11.66 8.78 4.43
C VAL A 252 -11.68 7.29 4.75
N ALA A 253 -10.77 6.52 4.16
CA ALA A 253 -10.50 5.13 4.51
C ALA A 253 -9.08 5.00 5.06
N VAL A 254 -8.88 4.19 6.11
CA VAL A 254 -7.57 4.06 6.77
C VAL A 254 -7.26 2.60 7.10
N GLU A 255 -5.97 2.25 7.06
CA GLU A 255 -5.45 0.98 7.56
C GLU A 255 -4.11 1.19 8.26
N ASN A 256 -4.03 0.73 9.51
CA ASN A 256 -2.82 0.83 10.35
C ASN A 256 -1.93 -0.40 10.14
N TYR A 257 -0.61 -0.20 10.07
CA TYR A 257 0.35 -1.32 9.92
C TYR A 257 0.80 -1.94 11.25
N TRP A 258 0.76 -1.21 12.37
CA TRP A 258 1.09 -1.70 13.71
C TRP A 258 0.52 -0.78 14.80
#